data_AF-A0A560CSI9-F1
#
_entry.id   AF-A0A560CSI9-F1
#
_cell.length_a   1.000
_cell.length_b   1.000
_cell.length_c   1.000
_cell.angle_alpha   90.00
_cell.angle_beta   90.00
_cell.angle_gamma   90.00
#
_symmetry.space_group_name_H-M   'P 1'
#
loop_
_entity.id
_entity.type
_entity.pdbx_description
1 polymer ?
#
loop_
_entity_poly.entity_id
_entity_poly.type
_entity_poly.pdbx_seq_one_letter_code
_entity_poly.pdbx_strand_id
1 'polypeptide(L)' 'MRATIDRIEAGRLLPPDDLKRLGLSPRRLLRVVLETVDDEDDISITEMNAKGGAFNHLADEPDLYSDTDLIERNEDFVR' A
#
# COMPACT_ATOMS: atom_id res chain seq x y z
N MET A 1 -2.70 5.14 17.01
CA MET A 1 -3.14 4.89 18.42
C MET A 1 -2.99 3.41 18.77
N ARG A 2 -2.66 3.05 20.02
CA ARG A 2 -2.51 1.64 20.46
C ARG A 2 -3.51 1.27 21.56
N ALA A 3 -4.26 0.20 21.36
CA ALA A 3 -5.20 -0.36 22.33
C ALA A 3 -5.00 -1.88 22.49
N THR A 4 -5.45 -2.44 23.60
CA THR A 4 -5.43 -3.89 23.84
C THR A 4 -6.82 -4.37 24.21
N ILE A 5 -7.26 -5.46 23.59
CA ILE A 5 -8.50 -6.15 23.94
C ILE A 5 -8.14 -7.53 24.47
N ASP A 6 -8.60 -7.81 25.69
CA ASP A 6 -8.42 -9.11 26.33
C ASP A 6 -9.65 -10.00 26.15
N ARG A 7 -9.43 -11.31 26.19
CA ARG A 7 -10.47 -12.35 26.25
C ARG A 7 -11.42 -12.39 25.04
N ILE A 8 -10.88 -12.24 23.85
CA ILE A 8 -11.62 -12.47 22.60
C ILE A 8 -11.40 -13.91 22.10
N GLU A 9 -12.45 -14.55 21.57
CA GLU A 9 -12.32 -15.85 20.93
C GLU A 9 -11.62 -15.73 19.57
N ALA A 10 -10.67 -16.61 19.29
CA ALA A 10 -9.91 -16.60 18.04
C ALA A 10 -10.80 -16.66 16.78
N GLY A 11 -11.89 -17.42 16.84
CA GLY A 11 -12.89 -17.55 15.76
C GLY A 11 -13.69 -16.29 15.47
N ARG A 12 -13.61 -15.25 16.32
CA ARG A 12 -14.20 -13.94 16.07
C ARG A 12 -13.29 -13.02 15.26
N LEU A 13 -12.01 -13.35 15.15
CA LEU A 13 -10.98 -12.52 14.50
C LEU A 13 -10.58 -13.07 13.14
N LEU A 14 -10.35 -14.38 13.05
CA LEU A 14 -9.84 -15.03 11.86
C LEU A 14 -10.76 -16.18 11.45
N PRO A 15 -10.88 -16.46 10.13
CA PRO A 15 -11.61 -17.62 9.66
C PRO A 15 -10.93 -18.92 10.13
N PRO A 16 -11.69 -20.03 10.22
CA PRO A 16 -11.17 -21.30 10.74
C PRO A 16 -9.90 -21.84 10.05
N ASP A 17 -9.76 -21.61 8.73
CA ASP A 17 -8.60 -22.09 7.97
C ASP A 17 -7.31 -21.38 8.36
N ASP A 18 -7.38 -20.06 8.61
CA ASP A 18 -6.23 -19.29 9.06
C ASP A 18 -5.87 -19.63 10.51
N LEU A 19 -6.87 -19.86 11.35
CA LEU A 19 -6.65 -20.36 12.71
C LEU A 19 -5.96 -21.72 12.72
N LYS A 20 -6.35 -22.61 11.81
CA LYS A 20 -5.72 -23.92 11.65
C LYS A 20 -4.25 -23.80 11.23
N ARG A 21 -3.92 -22.89 10.31
CA ARG A 21 -2.53 -22.59 9.91
C ARG A 21 -1.70 -22.09 11.09
N LEU A 22 -2.32 -21.36 12.01
CA LEU A 22 -1.70 -20.86 13.24
C LEU A 22 -1.72 -21.86 14.41
N GLY A 23 -2.31 -23.05 14.24
CA GLY A 23 -2.44 -24.05 15.31
C GLY A 23 -3.37 -23.61 16.45
N LEU A 24 -4.30 -22.68 16.18
CA LEU A 24 -5.22 -22.13 17.16
C LEU A 24 -6.61 -22.76 17.03
N SER A 25 -7.23 -23.05 18.18
CA SER A 25 -8.64 -23.46 18.22
C SER A 25 -9.54 -22.22 18.12
N PRO A 26 -10.68 -22.28 17.40
CA PRO A 26 -11.63 -21.17 17.30
C PRO A 26 -12.14 -20.64 18.64
N ARG A 27 -12.22 -21.48 19.67
CA ARG A 27 -12.69 -21.10 21.02
C ARG A 27 -11.57 -20.64 21.96
N ARG A 28 -10.33 -20.58 21.47
CA ARG A 28 -9.19 -20.15 22.30
C ARG A 28 -9.31 -18.66 22.58
N LEU A 29 -9.16 -18.28 23.85
CA LEU A 29 -9.12 -16.88 24.25
C LEU A 29 -7.76 -16.27 23.90
N LEU A 30 -7.81 -15.10 23.28
CA LEU A 30 -6.64 -14.34 22.84
C LEU A 30 -6.63 -12.96 23.52
N ARG A 31 -5.43 -12.39 23.59
CA ARG A 31 -5.20 -10.96 23.81
C ARG A 31 -4.74 -10.36 22.51
N VAL A 32 -5.44 -9.34 22.03
CA VAL A 32 -5.16 -8.69 20.76
C VAL A 32 -4.67 -7.28 21.01
N VAL A 33 -3.59 -6.91 20.32
CA VAL A 33 -3.11 -5.53 20.27
C VAL A 33 -3.67 -4.92 18.98
N LEU A 34 -4.44 -3.85 19.13
CA LEU A 34 -4.93 -3.04 18.02
C LEU A 34 -4.00 -1.85 17.87
N GLU A 35 -3.47 -1.67 16.67
CA GLU A 35 -2.65 -0.55 16.29
C GLU A 35 -3.36 0.15 15.13
N THR A 36 -3.79 1.40 15.34
CA THR A 36 -4.22 2.25 14.24
C THR A 36 -2.97 2.90 13.67
N VAL A 37 -2.71 2.59 12.42
CA VAL A 37 -1.74 3.29 11.58
C VAL A 37 -2.56 4.32 10.83
N ASP A 38 -2.37 5.59 11.17
CA ASP A 38 -3.05 6.69 10.47
C ASP A 38 -2.17 7.05 9.27
N ASP A 39 -2.59 6.67 8.06
CA ASP A 39 -1.88 7.00 6.81
C ASP A 39 -1.95 8.50 6.46
N GLU A 40 -2.68 9.32 7.23
CA GLU A 40 -2.85 10.76 6.97
C GLU A 40 -1.60 11.61 7.25
N ASP A 41 -0.65 11.11 8.06
CA ASP A 41 0.60 11.82 8.34
C ASP A 41 1.72 11.53 7.32
N ASP A 42 1.58 10.49 6.50
CA ASP A 42 2.49 10.20 5.39
C ASP A 42 1.99 10.95 4.14
N ILE A 43 2.25 12.27 4.09
CA ILE A 43 2.21 12.97 2.80
C ILE A 43 3.24 12.24 1.93
N SER A 44 2.76 11.59 0.86
CA SER A 44 3.66 10.83 -0.01
C SER A 44 4.78 11.77 -0.49
N ILE A 45 6.02 11.29 -0.57
CA ILE A 45 7.17 12.09 -1.02
C ILE A 45 6.83 12.78 -2.36
N THR A 46 6.05 12.10 -3.21
CA THR A 46 5.49 12.64 -4.45
C THR A 46 4.62 13.87 -4.24
N GLU A 47 3.68 13.85 -3.30
CA GLU A 47 2.83 15.00 -2.98
C GLU A 47 3.59 16.13 -2.30
N MET A 48 4.58 15.82 -1.45
CA MET A 48 5.48 16.83 -0.88
C MET A 48 6.28 17.55 -1.98
N ASN A 49 6.84 16.78 -2.92
CA ASN A 49 7.61 17.31 -4.04
C ASN A 49 6.73 18.13 -5.00
N ALA A 50 5.50 17.70 -5.25
CA ALA A 50 4.54 18.43 -6.08
C ALA A 50 4.16 19.78 -5.45
N LYS A 51 3.81 19.80 -4.15
CA LYS A 51 3.49 21.05 -3.42
C LYS A 51 4.69 21.98 -3.30
N GLY A 52 5.91 21.44 -3.20
CA GLY A 52 7.16 22.18 -3.13
C GLY A 52 7.65 22.74 -4.47
N GLY A 53 6.93 22.49 -5.58
CA GLY A 53 7.32 22.96 -6.91
C GLY A 53 8.55 22.25 -7.48
N ALA A 54 8.91 21.08 -6.94
CA ALA A 54 10.08 20.33 -7.38
C ALA A 54 9.98 19.95 -8.86
N PHE A 55 8.77 19.80 -9.41
CA PHE A 55 8.54 19.46 -10.81
C PHE A 55 8.30 20.68 -11.72
N ASN A 56 8.36 21.91 -11.20
CA ASN A 56 8.11 23.10 -12.01
C ASN A 56 9.10 23.25 -13.17
N HIS A 57 10.35 22.80 -12.99
CA HIS A 57 11.37 22.82 -14.05
C HIS A 57 11.05 21.86 -15.21
N LEU A 58 10.31 20.77 -14.94
CA LEU A 58 9.87 19.82 -15.97
C LEU A 58 8.67 20.32 -16.77
N ALA A 59 7.92 21.31 -16.25
CA ALA A 59 6.79 21.89 -16.95
C ALA A 59 7.22 22.81 -18.11
N ASP A 60 8.44 23.34 -18.03
CA ASP A 60 9.06 24.19 -19.06
C ASP A 60 9.95 23.37 -20.02
N GLU A 61 10.14 22.08 -19.76
CA GLU A 61 10.90 21.21 -20.65
C GLU A 61 10.04 20.87 -21.88
N PRO A 62 10.57 21.07 -23.10
CA PRO A 62 9.87 20.64 -24.30
C PRO A 62 9.77 19.12 -24.31
N ASP A 63 8.60 18.59 -24.66
CA ASP A 63 8.42 17.15 -24.84
C ASP A 63 9.45 16.63 -25.85
N LEU A 64 10.42 15.86 -25.34
CA LEU A 64 11.52 15.30 -26.14
C LEU A 64 11.04 14.19 -27.10
N TYR A 65 9.83 13.69 -26.87
CA TYR A 65 9.19 12.64 -27.66
C TYR A 65 7.77 13.08 -28.00
N SER A 66 7.44 12.99 -29.28
CA SER A 66 6.07 13.09 -29.77
C SER A 66 5.36 11.73 -29.66
N ASP A 67 4.02 11.73 -29.71
CA ASP A 67 3.23 10.49 -29.76
C ASP A 67 3.63 9.56 -30.93
N THR A 68 4.28 10.11 -31.96
CA THR A 68 4.77 9.33 -33.11
C THR A 68 6.06 8.57 -32.78
N ASP A 69 6.93 9.12 -31.92
CA ASP A 69 8.19 8.48 -31.50
C ASP A 69 7.95 7.27 -30.58
N LEU A 70 6.80 7.23 -29.90
CA LEU A 70 6.42 6.13 -29.00
C LEU A 70 6.01 4.85 -29.74
N ILE A 71 5.71 4.92 -31.03
CA ILE A 71 5.22 3.78 -31.83
C ILE A 71 6.36 2.87 -32.29
N GLU A 72 7.54 3.43 -32.63
CA GLU A 72 8.64 2.66 -33.23
C GLU A 72 9.27 1.62 -32.28
N ARG A 73 9.09 1.73 -30.95
CA ARG A 73 9.78 0.85 -29.99
C ARG A 73 9.05 -0.45 -29.62
N ASN A 74 7.80 -0.64 -30.04
CA ASN A 74 7.03 -1.85 -29.73
C ASN A 74 7.06 -2.92 -30.84
N GLU A 75 7.54 -2.60 -32.05
CA GLU A 75 7.58 -3.57 -33.15
C GLU A 75 8.82 -4.47 -33.12
N ASP A 76 9.90 -4.07 -32.43
CA ASP A 76 11.16 -4.83 -32.38
C ASP A 76 11.22 -5.91 -31.29
N PHE A 77 10.22 -6.00 -30.39
CA PHE A 77 10.21 -7.00 -29.29
C PHE A 77 9.39 -8.26 -29.60
N VAL A 78 8.75 -8.34 -30.79
CA VAL A 78 7.97 -9.51 -31.21
C VAL A 78 8.44 -9.98 -32.58
N ARG A 79 9.63 -10.56 -32.65
CA ARG A 79 9.98 -11.52 -33.71
C ARG A 79 10.97 -12.57 -33.27
#